data_AF-A0A7V4ZQW3-F1
#
_entry.id   AF-A0A7V4ZQW3-F1
#
_cell.length_a   1.000
_cell.length_b   1.000
_cell.length_c   1.000
_cell.angle_alpha   90.00
_cell.angle_beta   90.00
_cell.angle_gamma   90.00
#
_symmetry.space_group_name_H-M   'P 1'
#
loop_
_entity.id
_entity.type
_entity.pdbx_description
1 polymer ?
#
loop_
_entity_poly.entity_id
_entity_poly.type
_entity_poly.pdbx_seq_one_letter_code
_entity_poly.pdbx_strand_id
1 'polypeptide(L)'
;MEKDHTQKYAESLDRTLQNHYYYLKKAVEEFREKCLMVSPERTIPQGIIIEIRETYKEIRQRLTEIKSIQNLLQGRYRQYYRKNPLRDKEILEIEYAIKNYYSKFELVLKEIWEKKRPMIKKEKMEERKDMNHGAES
;
A
#
# COMPACT_ATOMS: atom_id res chain seq x y z
N MET A 1 4.44 -22.48 -37.55
CA MET A 1 4.61 -22.82 -36.13
C MET A 1 4.40 -21.59 -35.19
N GLU A 2 3.61 -20.60 -35.61
CA GLU A 2 3.45 -19.33 -34.87
C GLU A 2 2.34 -19.38 -33.79
N LYS A 3 1.37 -20.29 -33.95
CA LYS A 3 0.29 -20.54 -32.98
C LYS A 3 0.81 -21.00 -31.62
N ASP A 4 1.88 -21.78 -31.61
CA ASP A 4 2.49 -22.34 -30.40
C ASP A 4 3.17 -21.24 -29.55
N HIS A 5 3.90 -20.32 -30.17
CA HIS A 5 4.52 -19.19 -29.46
C HIS A 5 3.49 -18.21 -28.87
N THR A 6 2.43 -17.91 -29.63
CA THR A 6 1.38 -16.99 -29.18
C THR A 6 0.61 -17.57 -27.99
N GLN A 7 0.29 -18.86 -28.05
CA GLN A 7 -0.37 -19.56 -26.95
C GLN A 7 0.53 -19.63 -25.70
N LYS A 8 1.81 -20.04 -25.85
CA LYS A 8 2.78 -20.07 -24.75
C LYS A 8 2.95 -18.72 -24.06
N TYR A 9 2.92 -17.63 -24.83
CA TYR A 9 2.97 -16.29 -24.26
C TYR A 9 1.70 -15.90 -23.50
N ALA A 10 0.52 -16.26 -24.00
CA ALA A 10 -0.73 -16.06 -23.26
C ALA A 10 -0.75 -16.86 -21.94
N GLU A 11 -0.26 -18.09 -21.95
CA GLU A 11 -0.12 -18.93 -20.76
C GLU A 11 0.88 -18.34 -19.75
N SER A 12 2.01 -17.78 -20.21
CA SER A 12 2.97 -17.13 -19.31
C SER A 12 2.40 -15.85 -18.67
N LEU A 13 1.61 -15.08 -19.42
CA LEU A 13 0.87 -13.93 -18.91
C LEU A 13 -0.16 -14.34 -17.84
N ASP A 14 -0.97 -15.38 -18.10
CA ASP A 14 -1.93 -15.85 -17.08
C ASP A 14 -1.21 -16.38 -15.83
N ARG A 15 -0.10 -17.11 -15.99
CA ARG A 15 0.72 -17.56 -14.85
C ARG A 15 1.29 -16.39 -14.05
N THR A 16 1.75 -15.32 -14.74
CA THR A 16 2.22 -14.09 -14.09
C THR A 16 1.09 -13.39 -13.32
N LEU A 17 -0.10 -13.31 -13.90
CA LEU A 17 -1.28 -12.76 -13.24
C LEU A 17 -1.63 -13.57 -11.98
N GLN A 18 -1.62 -14.90 -12.06
CA GLN A 18 -1.85 -15.77 -10.89
C GLN A 18 -0.83 -15.51 -9.78
N ASN A 19 0.45 -15.41 -10.13
CA ASN A 19 1.51 -15.13 -9.15
C ASN A 19 1.30 -13.78 -8.44
N HIS A 20 0.95 -12.72 -9.18
CA HIS A 20 0.62 -11.43 -8.57
C HIS A 20 -0.60 -11.51 -7.67
N TYR A 21 -1.65 -12.22 -8.09
CA TYR A 21 -2.84 -12.42 -7.28
C TYR A 21 -2.53 -13.15 -5.97
N TYR A 22 -1.77 -14.24 -5.99
CA TYR A 22 -1.37 -14.95 -4.77
C TYR A 22 -0.50 -14.09 -3.85
N TYR A 23 0.45 -13.33 -4.42
CA TYR A 23 1.23 -12.37 -3.65
C TYR A 23 0.34 -11.34 -2.95
N LEU A 24 -0.63 -10.76 -3.68
CA LEU A 24 -1.53 -9.74 -3.15
C LEU A 24 -2.37 -10.25 -1.98
N LYS A 25 -2.85 -11.51 -2.02
CA LYS A 25 -3.62 -12.07 -0.89
C LYS A 25 -2.85 -12.02 0.42
N LYS A 26 -1.55 -12.34 0.38
CA LYS A 26 -0.69 -12.29 1.56
C LYS A 26 -0.32 -10.85 1.94
N ALA A 27 0.10 -10.06 0.96
CA ALA A 27 0.55 -8.69 1.19
C ALA A 27 -0.55 -7.79 1.79
N VAL A 28 -1.81 -8.01 1.43
CA VAL A 28 -2.95 -7.22 1.94
C VAL A 28 -3.19 -7.46 3.43
N GLU A 29 -3.10 -8.70 3.90
CA GLU A 29 -3.27 -9.01 5.32
C GLU A 29 -2.11 -8.43 6.14
N GLU A 30 -0.87 -8.60 5.69
CA GLU A 30 0.31 -8.00 6.34
C GLU A 30 0.21 -6.46 6.37
N PHE A 31 -0.25 -5.86 5.27
CA PHE A 31 -0.46 -4.41 5.18
C PHE A 31 -1.54 -3.92 6.15
N ARG A 32 -2.65 -4.64 6.26
CA ARG A 32 -3.73 -4.35 7.22
C ARG A 32 -3.20 -4.36 8.65
N GLU A 33 -2.43 -5.38 9.03
CA GLU A 33 -1.84 -5.48 10.37
C GLU A 33 -0.94 -4.30 10.67
N LYS A 34 -0.04 -3.93 9.74
CA LYS A 34 0.83 -2.75 9.90
C LYS A 34 0.02 -1.47 10.08
N CYS A 35 -1.05 -1.27 9.32
CA CYS A 35 -1.91 -0.10 9.46
C CYS A 35 -2.59 -0.04 10.83
N LEU A 36 -2.97 -1.19 11.41
CA LEU A 36 -3.60 -1.26 12.74
C LEU A 36 -2.62 -1.03 13.89
N MET A 37 -1.31 -1.19 13.68
CA MET A 37 -0.30 -0.86 14.69
C MET A 37 -0.16 0.64 14.92
N VAL A 38 -0.63 1.46 13.97
CA VAL A 38 -0.60 2.92 14.07
C VAL A 38 -1.83 3.37 14.85
N SER A 39 -1.62 3.84 16.08
CA SER A 39 -2.69 4.37 16.93
C SER A 39 -2.26 5.66 17.64
N PRO A 40 -3.20 6.57 17.96
CA PRO A 40 -2.89 7.81 18.67
C PRO A 40 -2.31 7.61 20.08
N GLU A 41 -2.59 6.46 20.69
CA GLU A 41 -2.20 6.11 22.06
C GLU A 41 -0.77 5.56 22.16
N ARG A 42 -0.12 5.26 21.03
CA ARG A 42 1.19 4.62 20.98
C ARG A 42 2.25 5.55 20.40
N THR A 43 3.48 5.43 20.88
CA THR A 43 4.65 6.00 20.20
C THR A 43 4.94 5.18 18.96
N ILE A 44 4.77 5.80 17.79
CA ILE A 44 4.96 5.13 16.50
C ILE A 44 6.38 5.45 15.97
N PRO A 45 7.22 4.44 15.74
CA PRO A 45 8.49 4.61 15.06
C PRO A 45 8.28 5.13 13.63
N GLN A 46 9.10 6.10 13.21
CA GLN A 46 9.04 6.64 11.86
C GLN A 46 9.25 5.57 10.78
N GLY A 47 10.03 4.52 11.07
CA GLY A 47 10.24 3.37 10.18
C GLY A 47 8.93 2.68 9.78
N ILE A 48 7.99 2.49 10.72
CA ILE A 48 6.70 1.84 10.44
C ILE A 48 5.87 2.68 9.45
N ILE A 49 5.90 4.01 9.57
CA ILE A 49 5.19 4.92 8.65
C ILE A 49 5.75 4.80 7.23
N ILE A 50 7.08 4.71 7.09
CA ILE A 50 7.75 4.54 5.79
C ILE A 50 7.37 3.17 5.20
N GLU A 51 7.49 2.10 5.98
CA GLU A 51 7.15 0.75 5.53
C GLU A 51 5.70 0.62 5.06
N ILE A 52 4.73 1.23 5.78
CA ILE A 52 3.32 1.23 5.37
C ILE A 52 3.16 1.91 4.00
N ARG A 53 3.77 3.08 3.80
CA ARG A 53 3.69 3.81 2.53
C ARG A 53 4.33 3.05 1.37
N GLU A 54 5.47 2.42 1.61
CA GLU A 54 6.15 1.59 0.61
C GLU A 54 5.35 0.35 0.26
N THR A 55 4.82 -0.35 1.26
CA THR A 55 3.95 -1.52 1.07
C THR A 55 2.69 -1.15 0.27
N TYR A 56 2.07 -0.02 0.58
CA TYR A 56 0.91 0.49 -0.18
C TYR A 56 1.26 0.75 -1.65
N LYS A 57 2.41 1.38 -1.89
CA LYS A 57 2.91 1.65 -3.25
C LYS A 57 3.15 0.34 -4.02
N GLU A 58 3.78 -0.65 -3.38
CA GLU A 58 4.04 -1.96 -3.99
C GLU A 58 2.74 -2.69 -4.34
N ILE A 59 1.77 -2.77 -3.43
CA ILE A 59 0.46 -3.38 -3.70
C ILE A 59 -0.23 -2.68 -4.88
N ARG A 60 -0.22 -1.35 -4.92
CA ARG A 60 -0.78 -0.59 -6.05
C ARG A 60 -0.07 -0.86 -7.38
N GLN A 61 1.25 -1.04 -7.36
CA GLN A 61 2.02 -1.38 -8.53
C GLN A 61 1.61 -2.76 -9.06
N ARG A 62 1.51 -3.77 -8.18
CA ARG A 62 1.05 -5.12 -8.55
C ARG A 62 -0.38 -5.14 -9.09
N LEU A 63 -1.29 -4.36 -8.50
CA LEU A 63 -2.65 -4.20 -9.02
C LEU A 63 -2.66 -3.58 -10.43
N THR A 64 -1.75 -2.65 -10.71
CA THR A 64 -1.60 -2.04 -12.04
C THR A 64 -1.08 -3.04 -13.07
N GLU A 65 -0.10 -3.87 -12.67
CA GLU A 65 0.43 -4.97 -13.49
C GLU A 65 -0.68 -5.99 -13.81
N ILE A 66 -1.46 -6.41 -12.80
CA ILE A 66 -2.61 -7.31 -12.99
C ILE A 66 -3.60 -6.74 -14.00
N LYS A 67 -4.02 -5.46 -13.86
CA LYS A 67 -4.94 -4.81 -14.79
C LYS A 67 -4.40 -4.78 -16.21
N SER A 68 -3.10 -4.49 -16.35
CA SER A 68 -2.43 -4.47 -17.65
C SER A 68 -2.43 -5.85 -18.31
N ILE A 69 -2.13 -6.90 -17.54
CA ILE A 69 -2.15 -8.29 -18.02
C ILE A 69 -3.59 -8.72 -18.37
N GLN A 70 -4.58 -8.41 -17.52
CA GLN A 70 -5.99 -8.70 -17.80
C GLN A 70 -6.43 -8.04 -19.11
N ASN A 71 -6.07 -6.78 -19.35
CA ASN A 71 -6.39 -6.07 -20.58
C ASN A 71 -5.76 -6.73 -21.81
N LEU A 72 -4.48 -7.14 -21.72
CA LEU A 72 -3.80 -7.86 -22.80
C LEU A 72 -4.45 -9.22 -23.09
N LEU A 73 -4.75 -10.00 -22.04
CA LEU A 73 -5.36 -11.31 -22.16
C LEU A 73 -6.78 -11.24 -22.73
N GLN A 74 -7.58 -10.27 -22.30
CA GLN A 74 -8.97 -10.12 -22.75
C GLN A 74 -9.09 -9.45 -24.12
N GLY A 75 -8.13 -8.60 -24.49
CA GLY A 75 -8.09 -7.93 -25.78
C GLY A 75 -7.40 -8.77 -26.85
N ARG A 76 -6.09 -8.97 -26.70
CA ARG A 76 -5.23 -9.56 -27.75
C ARG A 76 -5.22 -11.09 -27.73
N TYR A 77 -5.31 -11.70 -26.56
CA TYR A 77 -5.16 -13.16 -26.39
C TYR A 77 -6.46 -13.87 -25.99
N ARG A 78 -7.63 -13.27 -26.29
CA ARG A 78 -8.93 -13.76 -25.83
C ARG A 78 -9.21 -15.21 -26.19
N GLN A 79 -8.72 -15.67 -27.35
CA GLN A 79 -8.88 -17.05 -27.82
C GLN A 79 -8.07 -18.08 -27.03
N TYR A 80 -7.07 -17.63 -26.26
CA TYR A 80 -6.20 -18.46 -25.42
C TYR A 80 -6.44 -18.25 -23.92
N TYR A 81 -7.32 -17.32 -23.55
CA TYR A 81 -7.54 -16.92 -22.16
C TYR A 81 -8.98 -17.21 -21.71
N ARG A 82 -9.10 -17.95 -20.61
CA ARG A 82 -10.38 -18.16 -19.94
C ARG A 82 -10.52 -17.19 -18.76
N LYS A 83 -11.54 -16.32 -18.81
CA LYS A 83 -11.87 -15.42 -17.70
C LYS A 83 -12.10 -16.22 -16.41
N ASN A 84 -11.65 -15.64 -15.30
CA ASN A 84 -11.91 -16.15 -13.96
C ASN A 84 -12.65 -15.08 -13.14
N PRO A 85 -14.00 -15.09 -13.15
CA PRO A 85 -14.80 -14.07 -12.47
C PRO A 85 -14.56 -14.00 -10.96
N LEU A 86 -14.27 -15.13 -10.31
CA LEU A 86 -14.01 -15.17 -8.86
C LEU A 86 -12.71 -14.42 -8.53
N ARG A 87 -11.62 -14.73 -9.25
CA ARG A 87 -10.34 -14.04 -9.09
C ARG A 87 -10.47 -12.55 -9.39
N ASP A 88 -11.17 -12.19 -10.47
CA ASP A 88 -11.38 -10.80 -10.86
C ASP A 88 -12.18 -10.01 -9.80
N LYS A 89 -13.17 -10.66 -9.16
CA LYS A 89 -13.90 -10.09 -8.02
C LYS A 89 -13.00 -9.91 -6.81
N GLU A 90 -12.21 -10.92 -6.43
CA GLU A 90 -11.29 -10.83 -5.30
C GLU A 90 -10.24 -9.72 -5.50
N ILE A 91 -9.72 -9.52 -6.71
CA ILE A 91 -8.81 -8.42 -7.04
C ILE A 91 -9.47 -7.06 -6.79
N LEU A 92 -10.74 -6.90 -7.14
CA LEU A 92 -11.50 -5.67 -6.88
C LEU A 92 -11.72 -5.44 -5.38
N GLU A 93 -12.06 -6.50 -4.65
CA GLU A 93 -12.21 -6.46 -3.18
C GLU A 93 -10.89 -6.08 -2.50
N ILE A 94 -9.76 -6.63 -2.95
CA ILE A 94 -8.41 -6.25 -2.51
C ILE A 94 -8.14 -4.76 -2.78
N GLU A 95 -8.42 -4.26 -3.98
CA GLU A 95 -8.21 -2.86 -4.33
C GLU A 95 -9.03 -1.91 -3.43
N TYR A 96 -10.26 -2.30 -3.09
CA TYR A 96 -11.09 -1.55 -2.16
C TYR A 96 -10.53 -1.59 -0.74
N ALA A 97 -10.15 -2.78 -0.26
CA ALA A 97 -9.63 -2.99 1.09
C ALA A 97 -8.36 -2.17 1.35
N ILE A 98 -7.38 -2.21 0.44
CA ILE A 98 -6.11 -1.47 0.62
C ILE A 98 -6.29 0.04 0.61
N LYS A 99 -7.21 0.57 -0.20
CA LYS A 99 -7.58 1.99 -0.15
C LYS A 99 -8.16 2.34 1.21
N ASN A 100 -9.09 1.53 1.73
CA ASN A 100 -9.72 1.77 3.02
C ASN A 100 -8.71 1.72 4.18
N TYR A 101 -7.83 0.71 4.21
CA TYR A 101 -6.79 0.61 5.25
C TYR A 101 -5.83 1.79 5.20
N TYR A 102 -5.36 2.16 4.00
CA TYR A 102 -4.43 3.27 3.86
C TYR A 102 -5.09 4.62 4.24
N SER A 103 -6.33 4.87 3.83
CA SER A 103 -7.05 6.09 4.24
C SER A 103 -7.25 6.18 5.75
N LYS A 104 -7.59 5.06 6.42
CA LYS A 104 -7.68 5.02 7.89
C LYS A 104 -6.34 5.32 8.54
N PHE A 105 -5.27 4.72 8.04
CA PHE A 105 -3.91 5.01 8.49
C PHE A 105 -3.56 6.50 8.36
N GLU A 106 -3.86 7.13 7.22
CA GLU A 106 -3.57 8.57 7.01
C GLU A 106 -4.37 9.46 7.97
N LEU A 107 -5.63 9.12 8.24
CA LEU A 107 -6.46 9.84 9.22
C LEU A 107 -5.85 9.76 10.63
N VAL A 108 -5.47 8.56 11.07
CA VAL A 108 -4.83 8.37 12.37
C VAL A 108 -3.50 9.12 12.46
N LEU A 109 -2.69 9.06 11.41
CA LEU A 109 -1.41 9.75 11.37
C LEU A 109 -1.58 11.28 11.48
N LYS A 110 -2.61 11.83 10.81
CA LYS A 110 -2.98 13.24 10.92
C LYS A 110 -3.37 13.61 12.35
N GLU A 111 -4.20 12.80 13.01
CA GLU A 111 -4.61 13.02 14.41
C GLU A 111 -3.40 13.04 15.35
N ILE A 112 -2.45 12.12 15.16
CA ILE A 112 -1.20 12.07 15.94
C ILE A 112 -0.41 13.36 15.79
N TRP A 113 -0.25 13.85 14.57
CA TRP A 113 0.49 15.09 14.31
C TRP A 113 -0.23 16.31 14.89
N GLU A 114 -1.56 16.35 14.84
CA GLU A 114 -2.35 17.42 15.45
C GLU A 114 -2.21 17.44 16.98
N LYS A 115 -2.24 16.27 17.64
CA LYS A 115 -2.03 16.14 19.10
C LYS A 115 -0.61 16.51 19.54
N LYS A 116 0.41 16.16 18.74
CA LYS A 116 1.83 16.46 19.06
C LYS A 116 2.26 17.89 18.76
N ARG A 117 1.59 18.58 17.84
CA ARG A 117 1.91 19.96 17.43
C ARG A 117 1.97 20.98 18.58
N PRO A 118 1.03 21.02 19.55
CA PRO A 118 1.11 21.94 20.68
C PRO A 118 2.25 21.61 21.65
N MET A 119 2.62 20.33 21.81
CA MET A 119 3.74 19.91 22.66
C MET A 119 5.08 20.39 22.11
N ILE A 120 5.33 20.17 20.82
CA ILE A 120 6.55 20.65 20.13
C ILE A 120 6.66 22.18 20.17
N LYS A 121 5.54 22.89 20.10
CA LYS A 121 5.53 24.37 20.23
C LYS A 121 5.90 24.82 21.64
N LYS A 122 5.47 24.10 22.68
CA LYS A 122 5.81 24.41 24.07
C LYS A 122 7.30 24.14 24.36
N GLU A 123 7.81 22.98 23.97
CA GLU A 123 9.23 22.62 24.12
C GLU A 123 10.14 23.66 23.45
N LYS A 124 9.85 24.04 22.19
CA LYS A 124 10.62 25.08 21.48
C LYS A 124 10.53 26.47 22.12
N MET A 125 9.46 26.75 22.87
CA MET A 125 9.27 28.03 23.56
C MET A 125 9.99 28.03 24.92
N GLU A 126 10.09 26.88 25.58
CA GLU A 126 10.87 26.67 26.81
C GLU A 126 12.37 26.66 26.51
N GLU A 127 12.84 25.91 25.51
CA GLU A 127 14.26 25.92 25.09
C GLU A 127 14.76 27.34 24.74
N ARG A 128 13.91 28.17 24.12
CA ARG A 128 14.24 29.58 23.81
C ARG A 128 14.30 30.47 25.04
N LYS A 129 13.54 30.18 26.09
CA LYS A 129 13.60 30.93 27.35
C LYS A 129 14.87 30.59 28.11
N ASP A 130 15.27 29.33 28.12
CA ASP A 130 16.47 28.87 28.83
C ASP A 130 17.76 29.40 28.18
N MET A 131 17.80 29.48 26.84
CA MET A 131 18.93 30.11 26.13
C MET A 131 19.07 31.62 26.39
N ASN A 132 17.97 32.32 26.68
CA ASN A 132 18.00 33.76 26.97
C ASN A 132 18.40 34.07 28.43
N HIS A 133 18.15 33.16 29.39
CA HIS A 133 18.53 33.37 30.79
C HIS A 133 19.99 32.98 31.10
N GLY A 134 20.67 32.26 30.20
CA GLY A 134 22.10 31.94 30.33
C GLY A 134 23.06 33.01 29.78
N ALA A 135 22.55 34.09 29.19
CA ALA A 135 23.35 35.16 28.57
C ALA A 135 23.46 36.44 29.43
N GLU A 136 22.83 36.47 30.61
CA GLU A 136 22.80 37.63 31.52
C GLU A 136 23.43 37.35 32.90
N SER A 137 24.28 36.33 33.04
CA SER A 137 25.03 36.04 34.28
C SER A 137 26.53 36.25 34.13
#